data_AF-A0A521D2D9-F1
#
_entry.id   AF-A0A521D2D9-F1
#
_cell.length_a   1.000
_cell.length_b   1.000
_cell.length_c   1.000
_cell.angle_alpha   90.00
_cell.angle_beta   90.00
_cell.angle_gamma   90.00
#
_symmetry.space_group_name_H-M   'P 1'
#
loop_
_entity.id
_entity.type
_entity.pdbx_description
1 polymer ?
#
loop_
_entity_poly.entity_id
_entity_poly.type
_entity_poly.pdbx_seq_one_letter_code
_entity_poly.pdbx_strand_id
1 'polypeptide(L)' 'MRGPDQLGPYPERGKDCERALEDGVLEIVEQAASAGWMREEIWAALSALIHDIRHDDR' A
#
# COMPACT_ATOMS: atom_id res chain seq x y z
N MET A 1 7.48 10.36 -13.32
CA MET A 1 7.80 9.02 -12.76
C MET A 1 7.13 8.95 -11.40
N ARG A 2 6.47 7.83 -11.06
CA ARG A 2 5.97 7.57 -9.70
C ARG A 2 6.98 6.62 -9.05
N GLY A 3 7.69 7.12 -8.04
CA GLY A 3 8.85 6.45 -7.45
C GLY A 3 9.97 7.42 -7.11
N PRO A 4 11.02 6.95 -6.43
CA PRO A 4 12.10 7.80 -5.94
C PRO A 4 12.83 8.52 -7.08
N ASP A 5 13.03 9.83 -6.94
CA ASP A 5 13.71 10.67 -7.94
C ASP A 5 15.17 10.25 -8.20
N GLN A 6 15.79 9.59 -7.22
CA GLN A 6 17.16 9.08 -7.30
C GLN A 6 17.36 7.82 -6.44
N LEU A 7 18.41 7.06 -6.77
CA LEU A 7 18.88 5.95 -5.93
C LEU A 7 19.73 6.49 -4.76
N GLY A 8 19.75 5.76 -3.65
CA GLY A 8 20.47 6.17 -2.43
C GLY A 8 19.66 7.08 -1.51
N PRO A 9 20.19 7.45 -0.32
CA PRO A 9 19.45 8.22 0.67
C PRO A 9 19.29 9.70 0.27
N TYR A 10 18.08 10.23 0.42
CA TYR A 10 17.76 11.66 0.34
C TYR A 10 16.50 11.96 1.18
N PRO A 11 16.28 13.22 1.60
CA PRO A 11 15.27 13.55 2.61
C PRO A 11 13.86 13.04 2.30
N GLU A 12 13.41 13.12 1.05
CA GLU A 12 12.04 12.79 0.66
C GLU A 12 11.85 11.34 0.17
N ARG A 13 12.91 10.51 0.20
CA ARG A 13 12.88 9.17 -0.38
C ARG A 13 11.75 8.29 0.13
N GLY A 14 11.46 8.37 1.43
CA GLY A 14 10.37 7.61 2.05
C GLY A 14 9.02 7.93 1.38
N LYS A 15 8.70 9.22 1.26
CA LYS A 15 7.45 9.68 0.65
C LYS A 15 7.38 9.32 -0.84
N ASP A 16 8.50 9.38 -1.55
CA ASP A 16 8.54 9.02 -2.97
C ASP A 16 8.32 7.52 -3.19
N CYS A 17 8.87 6.70 -2.30
CA CYS A 17 8.61 5.27 -2.27
C CYS A 17 7.14 4.96 -1.90
N GLU A 18 6.56 5.66 -0.94
CA GLU A 18 5.13 5.52 -0.59
C GLU A 18 4.22 5.87 -1.76
N ARG A 19 4.48 6.99 -2.45
CA ARG A 19 3.75 7.41 -3.65
C ARG A 19 3.81 6.41 -4.80
N ALA A 20 4.86 5.58 -4.86
CA ALA A 20 4.94 4.51 -5.85
C ALA A 20 3.94 3.37 -5.59
N LEU A 21 3.49 3.20 -4.34
CA LEU A 21 2.54 2.16 -3.94
C LEU A 21 1.09 2.65 -3.98
N GLU A 22 0.87 3.96 -3.91
CA GLU A 22 -0.45 4.56 -3.75
C GLU A 22 -1.47 4.07 -4.79
N ASP A 23 -1.13 4.05 -6.07
CA ASP A 23 -2.06 3.60 -7.12
C ASP A 23 -2.43 2.13 -6.98
N GLY A 24 -1.45 1.27 -6.66
CA GLY A 24 -1.71 -0.15 -6.49
C GLY A 24 -2.59 -0.43 -5.28
N VAL A 25 -2.41 0.33 -4.19
CA VAL A 25 -3.28 0.26 -3.01
C VAL A 25 -4.70 0.74 -3.37
N LEU A 26 -4.83 1.83 -4.11
CA LEU A 26 -6.13 2.34 -4.54
C LEU A 26 -6.85 1.36 -5.46
N GLU A 27 -6.15 0.70 -6.38
CA GLU A 27 -6.72 -0.33 -7.25
C GLU A 27 -7.27 -1.51 -6.44
N ILE A 28 -6.55 -1.97 -5.41
CA ILE A 28 -7.05 -3.02 -4.50
C ILE A 28 -8.31 -2.57 -3.76
N VAL A 29 -8.34 -1.32 -3.30
CA VAL A 29 -9.52 -0.74 -2.61
C VAL A 29 -10.72 -0.69 -3.56
N GLU A 30 -10.52 -0.26 -4.81
CA GLU A 30 -11.58 -0.22 -5.82
C GLU A 30 -12.11 -1.63 -6.14
N GLN A 31 -11.21 -2.61 -6.29
CA GLN A 31 -11.60 -4.01 -6.51
C GLN A 31 -12.44 -4.56 -5.34
N ALA A 32 -12.01 -4.34 -4.09
CA ALA A 32 -12.75 -4.80 -2.93
C ALA A 32 -14.12 -4.10 -2.79
N ALA A 33 -14.17 -2.79 -3.05
CA ALA A 33 -15.43 -2.04 -3.08
C ALA A 33 -16.39 -2.58 -4.17
N SER A 34 -15.87 -2.91 -5.35
CA SER A 34 -16.66 -3.52 -6.44
C SER A 34 -17.19 -4.92 -6.09
N ALA A 35 -16.50 -5.63 -5.19
CA ALA A 35 -16.96 -6.89 -4.62
C ALA A 35 -17.99 -6.72 -3.49
N GLY A 36 -18.38 -5.48 -3.16
CA GLY A 36 -19.43 -5.15 -2.19
C GLY A 36 -18.93 -4.84 -0.78
N TRP A 37 -17.62 -4.69 -0.58
CA TRP A 37 -17.05 -4.39 0.73
C TRP A 37 -17.23 -2.93 1.10
N MET A 38 -17.47 -2.65 2.38
CA MET A 38 -17.47 -1.30 2.93
C MET A 38 -16.02 -0.81 3.15
N ARG A 39 -15.80 0.50 3.10
CA ARG A 39 -14.45 1.09 3.19
C ARG A 39 -13.71 0.66 4.47
N GLU A 40 -14.41 0.62 5.59
CA GLU A 40 -13.88 0.19 6.87
C GLU A 40 -13.44 -1.28 6.87
N GLU A 41 -14.16 -2.16 6.18
CA GLU A 41 -13.81 -3.58 6.04
C GLU A 41 -12.54 -3.74 5.20
N ILE A 42 -12.42 -2.97 4.13
CA ILE A 42 -11.24 -2.95 3.26
C ILE A 42 -9.99 -2.55 4.05
N TRP A 43 -10.05 -1.44 4.80
CA TRP A 43 -8.89 -0.98 5.58
C TRP A 43 -8.52 -1.93 6.72
N ALA A 44 -9.51 -2.54 7.37
CA ALA A 44 -9.28 -3.55 8.39
C ALA A 44 -8.57 -4.78 7.79
N ALA A 45 -9.04 -5.26 6.63
CA ALA A 45 -8.44 -6.40 5.94
C ALA A 45 -7.02 -6.11 5.44
N LEU A 46 -6.77 -4.96 4.83
CA LEU A 46 -5.43 -4.57 4.40
C LEU A 46 -4.46 -4.49 5.58
N SER A 47 -4.89 -3.95 6.72
CA SER A 47 -4.08 -3.89 7.95
C SER A 47 -3.76 -5.30 8.48
N ALA A 48 -4.74 -6.21 8.48
CA ALA A 48 -4.54 -7.60 8.89
C ALA A 48 -3.56 -8.32 7.94
N LEU A 49 -3.71 -8.17 6.63
CA LEU A 49 -2.80 -8.76 5.64
C LEU A 49 -1.36 -8.27 5.81
N ILE A 50 -1.16 -6.97 6.03
CA ILE A 50 0.19 -6.41 6.27
C ILE A 50 0.80 -7.00 7.54
N HIS A 51 0.00 -7.20 8.59
CA HIS A 51 0.46 -7.83 9.82
C HIS A 51 0.89 -9.28 9.58
N ASP A 52 0.07 -10.05 8.85
CA ASP A 52 0.32 -11.47 8.60
C ASP A 52 1.53 -11.69 7.68
N ILE A 53 1.67 -10.91 6.61
CA ILE A 53 2.84 -10.95 5.71
C ILE A 53 4.14 -10.72 6.49
N ARG A 54 4.14 -9.77 7.44
CA ARG A 54 5.31 -9.48 8.28
C ARG A 54 5.64 -10.59 9.27
N HIS A 55 4.70 -11.50 9.56
CA HIS A 55 4.93 -12.65 10.42
C HIS A 55 5.46 -13.87 9.65
N ASP A 56 5.11 -14.00 8.38
CA ASP A 56 5.55 -15.11 7.52
C ASP A 56 7.00 -14.95 6.99
N ASP A 57 7.56 -13.74 7.09
CA ASP A 57 8.95 -13.41 6.73
C ASP A 57 9.99 -13.82 7.79
N ARG A 58 9.65 -14.72 8.73
CA ARG A 58 10.48 -15.13 9.87
C ARG A 58 10.87 -16.60 9.86
#